data_AF-A0A9D2LKW9-F1
#
_entry.id   AF-A0A9D2LKW9-F1
#
_cell.length_a   1.000
_cell.length_b   1.000
_cell.length_c   1.000
_cell.angle_alpha   90.00
_cell.angle_beta   90.00
_cell.angle_gamma   90.00
#
_symmetry.space_group_name_H-M   'P 1'
#
loop_
_entity.id
_entity.type
_entity.pdbx_description
1 polymer ?
#
loop_
_entity_poly.entity_id
_entity_poly.type
_entity_poly.pdbx_seq_one_letter_code
_entity_poly.pdbx_strand_id
1 'polypeptide(L)'
;MKNRTVSANEAWKQLIEKYDIVNQIHKKGVFRIRANQIKEFKEPRLMAKWDSSDSLPEVLRSNQINILPDSRSSYVLSDFLLYEKIPELQEHVTQMDHVDIPEYESVDINHISSEANAINVLILSGILDDFLQTDSNVSTFHGRMGTGKLSFNYLILKNH
;
A
#
# COMPACT_ATOMS: atom_id res chain seq x y z
N MET A 1 -8.68 -33.46 15.49
CA MET A 1 -8.07 -33.28 14.15
C MET A 1 -7.27 -31.99 14.19
N LYS A 2 -5.94 -32.04 13.95
CA LYS A 2 -5.13 -30.82 13.89
C LYS A 2 -5.59 -29.98 12.70
N ASN A 3 -6.20 -28.82 12.95
CA ASN A 3 -6.43 -27.81 11.91
C ASN A 3 -5.05 -27.40 11.39
N ARG A 4 -4.64 -27.97 10.27
CA ARG A 4 -3.40 -27.61 9.60
C ARG A 4 -3.64 -26.22 9.00
N THR A 5 -3.14 -25.19 9.68
CA THR A 5 -3.26 -23.82 9.20
C THR A 5 -2.53 -23.72 7.87
N VAL A 6 -3.28 -23.68 6.77
CA VAL A 6 -2.72 -23.59 5.42
C VAL A 6 -1.94 -22.27 5.32
N SER A 7 -0.69 -22.32 4.86
CA SER A 7 0.12 -21.13 4.65
C SER A 7 -0.50 -20.23 3.56
N ALA A 8 -0.16 -18.94 3.52
CA ALA A 8 -0.67 -18.08 2.46
C ALA A 8 -0.24 -18.57 1.06
N ASN A 9 0.97 -19.12 0.96
CA ASN A 9 1.51 -19.70 -0.27
C ASN A 9 0.70 -20.92 -0.73
N GLU A 10 0.41 -21.86 0.17
CA GLU A 10 -0.39 -23.05 -0.17
C GLU A 10 -1.84 -22.69 -0.53
N ALA A 11 -2.42 -21.70 0.17
CA ALA A 11 -3.77 -21.23 -0.14
C ALA A 11 -3.84 -20.56 -1.52
N TRP A 12 -2.85 -19.72 -1.86
CA TRP A 12 -2.75 -19.12 -3.20
C TRP A 12 -2.49 -20.15 -4.29
N LYS A 13 -1.68 -21.18 -4.03
CA LYS A 13 -1.46 -22.28 -4.98
C LYS A 13 -2.77 -22.99 -5.33
N GLN A 14 -3.59 -23.30 -4.34
CA GLN A 14 -4.90 -23.92 -4.55
C GLN A 14 -5.88 -23.00 -5.29
N LEU A 15 -5.86 -21.69 -4.99
CA LEU A 15 -6.69 -20.70 -5.69
C LEU A 15 -6.31 -20.58 -7.17
N ILE A 16 -5.01 -20.52 -7.47
CA ILE A 16 -4.49 -20.41 -8.83
C ILE A 16 -4.90 -21.63 -9.65
N GLU A 17 -4.76 -22.83 -9.09
CA GLU A 17 -5.12 -24.08 -9.76
C GLU A 17 -6.64 -24.21 -9.94
N LYS A 18 -7.44 -23.92 -8.89
CA LYS A 18 -8.91 -24.03 -8.93
C LYS A 18 -9.55 -23.11 -9.96
N TYR A 19 -9.04 -21.90 -10.13
CA TYR A 19 -9.63 -20.88 -10.99
C TYR A 19 -8.85 -20.62 -12.28
N ASP A 20 -7.77 -21.36 -12.50
CA ASP A 20 -6.88 -21.21 -13.66
C ASP A 20 -6.41 -19.74 -13.84
N ILE A 21 -6.03 -19.11 -12.73
CA ILE A 21 -5.85 -17.64 -12.63
C ILE A 21 -4.80 -17.14 -13.63
N VAL A 22 -3.68 -17.85 -13.75
CA VAL A 22 -2.56 -17.49 -14.63
C VAL A 22 -3.04 -17.40 -16.09
N ASN A 23 -3.76 -18.42 -16.58
CA ASN A 23 -4.28 -18.42 -17.95
C ASN A 23 -5.36 -17.36 -18.16
N GLN A 24 -6.19 -17.07 -17.16
CA GLN A 24 -7.18 -16.00 -17.27
C GLN A 24 -6.51 -14.63 -17.36
N ILE A 25 -5.45 -14.39 -16.60
CA ILE A 25 -4.63 -13.16 -16.69
C ILE A 25 -4.01 -13.06 -18.07
N HIS A 26 -3.36 -14.11 -18.59
CA HIS A 26 -2.79 -14.09 -19.93
C HIS A 26 -3.82 -13.80 -21.03
N LYS A 27 -5.04 -14.35 -20.93
CA LYS A 27 -6.10 -14.17 -21.95
C LYS A 27 -6.84 -12.84 -21.85
N LYS A 28 -7.07 -12.33 -20.64
CA LYS A 28 -7.95 -11.17 -20.37
C LYS A 28 -7.23 -9.96 -19.80
N GLY A 29 -5.93 -10.06 -19.54
CA GLY A 29 -5.11 -9.08 -18.83
C GLY A 29 -5.31 -9.09 -17.32
N VAL A 30 -6.54 -9.32 -16.83
CA VAL A 30 -6.87 -9.26 -15.40
C VAL A 30 -7.82 -10.38 -14.98
N PHE A 31 -7.69 -10.83 -13.73
CA PHE A 31 -8.62 -11.76 -13.09
C PHE A 31 -9.25 -11.14 -11.84
N ARG A 32 -10.58 -11.18 -11.74
CA ARG A 32 -11.31 -10.68 -10.57
C ARG A 32 -11.68 -11.83 -9.65
N ILE A 33 -11.32 -11.72 -8.37
CA ILE A 33 -11.68 -12.67 -7.33
C ILE A 33 -12.48 -11.99 -6.23
N ARG A 34 -13.48 -12.67 -5.67
CA ARG A 34 -14.24 -12.18 -4.53
C ARG A 34 -13.62 -12.62 -3.20
N ALA A 35 -13.80 -11.82 -2.16
CA ALA A 35 -13.32 -12.11 -0.82
C ALA A 35 -13.89 -13.44 -0.28
N ASN A 36 -15.13 -13.80 -0.61
CA ASN A 36 -15.71 -15.08 -0.20
C ASN A 36 -15.01 -16.29 -0.85
N GLN A 37 -14.54 -16.17 -2.10
CA GLN A 37 -13.78 -17.22 -2.79
C GLN A 37 -12.41 -17.44 -2.15
N ILE A 38 -11.76 -16.36 -1.69
CA ILE A 38 -10.51 -16.46 -0.93
C ILE A 38 -10.78 -17.09 0.45
N LYS A 39 -11.89 -16.70 1.09
CA LYS A 39 -12.29 -17.18 2.43
C LYS A 39 -12.49 -18.70 2.50
N GLU A 40 -12.80 -19.36 1.38
CA GLU A 40 -12.84 -20.83 1.29
C GLU A 40 -11.51 -21.49 1.70
N PHE A 41 -10.39 -20.77 1.55
CA PHE A 41 -9.05 -21.26 1.86
C PHE A 41 -8.43 -20.56 3.06
N LYS A 42 -8.57 -19.22 3.16
CA LYS A 42 -7.96 -18.42 4.23
C LYS A 42 -8.62 -17.03 4.35
N GLU A 43 -8.51 -16.42 5.53
CA GLU A 43 -9.05 -15.07 5.76
C GLU A 43 -8.53 -14.03 4.75
N PRO A 44 -9.41 -13.35 3.98
CA PRO A 44 -9.02 -12.49 2.85
C PRO A 44 -8.05 -11.36 3.21
N ARG A 45 -8.20 -10.78 4.40
CA ARG A 45 -7.31 -9.69 4.88
C ARG A 45 -5.86 -10.14 5.01
N LEU A 46 -5.62 -11.40 5.36
CA LEU A 46 -4.28 -11.98 5.45
C LEU A 46 -3.71 -12.42 4.09
N MET A 47 -4.55 -12.43 3.06
CA MET A 47 -4.20 -12.91 1.72
C MET A 47 -3.92 -11.77 0.73
N ALA A 48 -4.33 -10.54 1.06
CA ALA A 48 -4.24 -9.38 0.19
C ALA A 48 -3.37 -8.23 0.74
N LYS A 49 -2.87 -8.34 1.98
CA LYS A 49 -2.02 -7.31 2.60
C LYS A 49 -0.55 -7.73 2.52
N TRP A 50 0.13 -7.30 1.45
CA TRP A 50 1.55 -7.54 1.20
C TRP A 50 2.26 -6.19 1.08
N ASP A 51 2.88 -5.75 2.17
CA ASP A 51 3.47 -4.41 2.27
C ASP A 51 4.80 -4.29 1.49
N SER A 52 5.43 -5.41 1.12
CA SER A 52 6.65 -5.45 0.31
C SER A 52 6.69 -6.65 -0.66
N SER A 53 7.50 -6.55 -1.72
CA SER A 53 7.74 -7.66 -2.65
C SER A 53 8.24 -8.91 -1.93
N ASP A 54 9.01 -8.75 -0.85
CA ASP A 54 9.55 -9.86 -0.06
C ASP A 54 8.52 -10.60 0.76
N SER A 55 7.46 -9.91 1.19
CA SER A 55 6.33 -10.53 1.89
C SER A 55 5.39 -11.29 0.95
N LEU A 56 5.45 -11.03 -0.36
CA LEU A 56 4.56 -11.65 -1.35
C LEU A 56 4.80 -13.18 -1.40
N PRO A 57 3.73 -14.00 -1.32
CA PRO A 57 3.81 -15.44 -1.47
C PRO A 57 4.59 -15.85 -2.73
N GLU A 58 5.46 -16.84 -2.58
CA GLU A 58 6.35 -17.31 -3.63
C GLU A 58 5.60 -17.68 -4.92
N VAL A 59 4.43 -18.34 -4.80
CA VAL A 59 3.61 -18.72 -5.95
C VAL A 59 3.07 -17.51 -6.72
N LEU A 60 2.82 -16.39 -6.06
CA LEU A 60 2.42 -15.15 -6.74
C LEU A 60 3.63 -14.49 -7.39
N ARG A 61 4.76 -14.44 -6.68
CA ARG A 61 6.02 -13.86 -7.19
C ARG A 61 6.53 -14.59 -8.43
N SER A 62 6.52 -15.92 -8.42
CA SER A 62 7.01 -16.75 -9.53
C SER A 62 6.14 -16.65 -10.78
N ASN A 63 4.84 -16.41 -10.62
CA ASN A 63 3.91 -16.13 -11.71
C ASN A 63 3.80 -14.63 -12.05
N GLN A 64 4.59 -13.77 -11.40
CA GLN A 64 4.53 -12.31 -11.54
C GLN A 64 3.14 -11.72 -11.29
N ILE A 65 2.35 -12.32 -10.40
CA ILE A 65 0.98 -11.88 -10.08
C ILE A 65 1.00 -11.00 -8.84
N ASN A 66 0.34 -9.85 -8.94
CA ASN A 66 0.05 -8.94 -7.85
C ASN A 66 -1.46 -8.82 -7.61
N ILE A 67 -1.85 -8.38 -6.41
CA ILE A 67 -3.24 -8.28 -5.98
C ILE A 67 -3.56 -6.86 -5.53
N LEU A 68 -4.69 -6.33 -5.98
CA LEU A 68 -5.22 -5.04 -5.55
C LEU A 68 -6.69 -5.15 -5.15
N PRO A 69 -7.14 -4.48 -4.08
CA PRO A 69 -8.56 -4.36 -3.79
C PRO A 69 -9.23 -3.40 -4.78
N ASP A 70 -10.26 -3.86 -5.49
CA ASP A 70 -11.12 -3.00 -6.32
C ASP A 70 -12.42 -2.61 -5.60
N SER A 71 -12.81 -3.34 -4.55
CA SER A 71 -13.92 -3.00 -3.68
C SER A 71 -13.74 -3.54 -2.26
N ARG A 72 -14.74 -3.34 -1.39
CA ARG A 72 -14.74 -3.90 -0.02
C ARG A 72 -14.80 -5.42 0.02
N SER A 73 -15.18 -6.07 -1.08
CA SER A 73 -15.44 -7.51 -1.14
C SER A 73 -14.85 -8.20 -2.37
N SER A 74 -13.98 -7.53 -3.12
CA SER A 74 -13.33 -8.08 -4.30
C SER A 74 -11.92 -7.54 -4.48
N TYR A 75 -11.14 -8.31 -5.24
CA TYR A 75 -9.77 -8.04 -5.59
C TYR A 75 -9.55 -8.32 -7.07
N VAL A 76 -8.58 -7.63 -7.66
CA VAL A 76 -8.09 -7.85 -9.02
C VAL A 76 -6.68 -8.42 -8.92
N LEU A 77 -6.41 -9.45 -9.71
CA LEU A 77 -5.10 -10.05 -9.91
C LEU A 77 -4.63 -9.82 -11.33
N SER A 78 -3.35 -9.46 -11.48
CA SER A 78 -2.67 -9.22 -12.75
C SER A 78 -1.17 -9.02 -12.48
N ASP A 79 -0.39 -8.81 -13.52
CA ASP A 79 1.05 -8.52 -13.53
C ASP A 79 1.37 -7.03 -13.28
N PHE A 80 0.63 -6.40 -12.36
CA PHE A 80 0.83 -5.01 -12.00
C PHE A 80 2.24 -4.77 -11.44
N LEU A 81 2.88 -3.67 -11.82
CA LEU A 81 4.08 -3.22 -11.14
C LEU A 81 3.67 -2.43 -9.88
N LEU A 82 3.67 -3.09 -8.71
CA LEU A 82 3.32 -2.46 -7.42
C LEU A 82 4.51 -2.09 -6.55
N TYR A 83 5.69 -2.65 -6.86
CA TYR A 83 6.87 -2.50 -6.03
C TYR A 83 7.98 -1.87 -6.88
N GLU A 84 8.40 -0.68 -6.49
CA GLU A 84 9.58 -0.02 -7.04
C GLU A 84 10.74 -0.16 -6.06
N LYS A 85 11.94 -0.33 -6.60
CA LYS A 85 13.14 -0.34 -5.76
C LYS A 85 13.43 1.07 -5.31
N ILE A 86 13.74 1.25 -4.02
CA ILE A 86 14.25 2.52 -3.53
C ILE A 86 15.57 2.78 -4.25
N PRO A 87 15.73 3.93 -4.93
CA PRO A 87 16.97 4.26 -5.62
C PRO A 87 18.12 4.36 -4.62
N GLU A 88 19.31 3.97 -5.04
CA GLU A 88 20.51 4.22 -4.25
C GLU A 88 20.73 5.73 -4.15
N LEU A 89 20.95 6.24 -2.94
CA LEU A 89 21.25 7.64 -2.69
C LEU A 89 22.58 7.97 -3.39
N GLN A 90 22.51 8.69 -4.50
CA GLN A 90 23.69 9.15 -5.23
C GLN A 90 24.39 10.31 -4.51
N GLU A 91 23.65 11.06 -3.69
CA GLU A 91 24.16 12.17 -2.90
C GLU A 91 24.36 11.76 -1.45
N HIS A 92 25.55 12.03 -0.92
CA HIS A 92 25.77 12.05 0.52
C HIS A 92 25.07 13.30 1.05
N VAL A 93 23.82 13.17 1.49
CA VAL A 93 23.13 14.23 2.23
C VAL A 93 23.88 14.42 3.55
N THR A 94 24.91 15.27 3.56
CA THR A 94 25.71 15.58 4.75
C THR A 94 25.09 16.67 5.62
N GLN A 95 24.04 17.32 5.13
CA GLN A 95 23.28 18.34 5.84
C GLN A 95 21.79 18.07 5.64
N MET A 96 21.09 17.82 6.75
CA MET A 96 19.63 17.87 6.74
C MET A 96 19.20 19.33 6.78
N ASP A 97 18.22 19.69 5.97
CA ASP A 97 17.57 21.00 6.10
C ASP A 97 16.84 21.06 7.43
N HIS A 98 17.18 22.07 8.23
CA HIS A 98 16.60 22.31 9.54
C HIS A 98 15.67 23.52 9.46
N VAL A 99 14.50 23.39 10.09
CA VAL A 99 13.55 24.48 10.20
C VAL A 99 13.49 24.94 11.66
N ASP A 100 13.71 26.22 11.87
CA ASP A 100 13.57 26.87 13.17
C ASP A 100 12.10 27.19 13.42
N ILE A 101 11.49 26.51 14.39
CA ILE A 101 10.11 26.78 14.80
C ILE A 101 10.16 27.67 16.05
N PRO A 102 9.45 28.81 16.07
CA PRO A 102 9.36 29.64 17.26
C PRO A 102 8.72 28.87 18.42
N GLU A 103 9.18 29.16 19.65
CA GLU A 103 8.70 28.50 20.86
C GLU A 103 7.24 28.88 21.13
N TYR A 104 6.32 27.91 21.01
CA TYR A 104 4.90 28.11 21.31
C TYR A 104 4.55 27.41 22.63
N GLU A 105 3.91 28.12 23.57
CA GLU A 105 3.52 27.58 24.89
C GLU A 105 2.64 26.31 24.81
N SER A 106 1.96 26.10 23.68
CA SER A 106 1.04 24.98 23.45
C SER A 106 1.65 23.81 22.64
N VAL A 107 2.90 23.94 22.17
CA VAL A 107 3.56 22.92 21.33
C VAL A 107 4.93 22.61 21.89
N ASP A 108 5.05 21.46 22.56
CA ASP A 108 6.36 20.91 22.93
C ASP A 108 6.94 20.12 21.74
N ILE A 109 7.82 20.78 20.98
CA ILE A 109 8.50 20.22 19.80
C ILE A 109 9.41 19.04 20.20
N ASN A 110 9.85 18.98 21.47
CA ASN A 110 10.67 17.87 21.98
C ASN A 110 9.83 16.65 22.38
N HIS A 111 8.50 16.77 22.44
CA HIS A 111 7.57 15.69 22.80
C HIS A 111 6.39 15.58 21.82
N ILE A 112 6.68 15.30 20.56
CA ILE A 112 5.67 14.98 19.54
C ILE A 112 5.13 13.57 19.79
N SER A 113 4.10 13.45 20.64
CA SER A 113 3.51 12.17 21.08
C SER A 113 2.21 11.79 20.36
N SER A 114 1.66 12.67 19.51
CA SER A 114 0.41 12.43 18.78
C SER A 114 0.50 12.91 17.33
N GLU A 115 -0.25 12.25 16.45
CA GLU A 115 -0.38 12.63 15.03
C GLU A 115 -0.85 14.08 14.87
N ALA A 116 -1.83 14.51 15.68
CA ALA A 116 -2.32 15.88 15.66
C ALA A 116 -1.22 16.89 15.99
N ASN A 117 -0.38 16.60 17.00
CA ASN A 117 0.74 17.47 17.33
C ASN A 117 1.81 17.48 16.22
N ALA A 118 2.10 16.32 15.62
CA ALA A 118 3.04 16.21 14.50
C ALA A 118 2.58 17.04 13.28
N ILE A 119 1.30 16.95 12.92
CA ILE A 119 0.71 17.73 11.82
C ILE A 119 0.80 19.24 12.14
N ASN A 120 0.46 19.65 13.36
CA ASN A 120 0.57 21.04 13.77
C ASN A 120 2.01 21.57 13.64
N VAL A 121 3.00 20.78 14.07
CA VAL A 121 4.43 21.13 13.91
C VAL A 121 4.81 21.26 12.44
N LEU A 122 4.37 20.34 11.57
CA LEU A 122 4.63 20.40 10.12
C LEU A 122 4.00 21.62 9.44
N ILE A 123 2.82 22.05 9.90
CA ILE A 123 2.16 23.26 9.42
C ILE A 123 2.89 24.51 9.92
N LEU A 124 3.17 24.59 11.23
CA LEU A 124 3.82 25.75 11.86
C LEU A 124 5.24 26.00 11.35
N SER A 125 5.96 24.92 11.04
CA SER A 125 7.31 24.99 10.45
C SER A 125 7.29 25.38 8.97
N GLY A 126 6.15 25.29 8.28
CA GLY A 126 6.12 25.42 6.82
C GLY A 126 6.75 24.24 6.08
N ILE A 127 7.15 23.16 6.77
CA ILE A 127 7.63 21.91 6.13
C ILE A 127 6.55 21.35 5.20
N LEU A 128 5.29 21.44 5.60
CA LEU A 128 4.19 20.93 4.78
C LEU A 128 3.98 21.77 3.50
N ASP A 129 4.17 23.08 3.58
CA ASP A 129 4.06 24.01 2.45
C ASP A 129 5.20 23.78 1.45
N ASP A 130 6.43 23.62 1.95
CA ASP A 130 7.61 23.27 1.15
C ASP A 130 7.45 21.90 0.47
N PHE A 131 7.02 20.88 1.23
CA PHE A 131 6.80 19.53 0.70
C PHE A 131 5.72 19.49 -0.39
N LEU A 132 4.63 20.24 -0.22
CA LEU A 132 3.53 20.29 -1.18
C LEU A 132 3.76 21.28 -2.33
N GLN A 133 4.82 22.10 -2.25
CA GLN A 133 5.11 23.21 -3.19
C GLN A 133 3.92 24.16 -3.34
N THR A 134 3.26 24.51 -2.24
CA THR A 134 2.09 25.38 -2.22
C THR A 134 2.29 26.58 -1.29
N ASP A 135 1.86 27.75 -1.73
CA ASP A 135 1.87 28.95 -0.90
C ASP A 135 0.67 28.91 0.06
N SER A 136 0.93 28.70 1.35
CA SER A 136 -0.01 28.79 2.49
C SER A 136 -1.17 27.76 2.49
N ASN A 137 -0.89 26.54 2.97
CA ASN A 137 -1.95 25.55 3.18
C ASN A 137 -2.85 25.93 4.38
N VAL A 138 -4.16 26.02 4.12
CA VAL A 138 -5.17 26.23 5.18
C VAL A 138 -5.66 24.86 5.65
N SER A 139 -5.48 24.54 6.93
CA SER A 139 -6.02 23.30 7.51
C SER A 139 -7.55 23.35 7.55
N THR A 140 -8.21 22.62 6.66
CA THR A 140 -9.67 22.68 6.52
C THR A 140 -10.43 21.64 7.36
N PHE A 141 -9.84 20.50 7.74
CA PHE A 141 -10.53 19.47 8.53
C PHE A 141 -9.59 18.56 9.33
N HIS A 142 -9.95 18.28 10.59
CA HIS A 142 -9.26 17.34 11.47
C HIS A 142 -10.15 16.12 11.78
N GLY A 143 -10.46 15.31 10.77
CA GLY A 143 -11.34 14.15 10.95
C GLY A 143 -11.32 13.14 9.81
N ARG A 144 -11.77 11.90 10.10
CA ARG A 144 -11.85 10.81 9.12
C ARG A 144 -13.00 11.06 8.15
N MET A 145 -12.71 11.58 6.96
CA MET A 145 -13.68 11.62 5.87
C MET A 145 -13.74 10.25 5.18
N GLY A 146 -14.94 9.72 4.98
CA GLY A 146 -15.12 8.49 4.21
C GLY A 146 -14.72 8.72 2.76
N THR A 147 -13.62 8.12 2.32
CA THR A 147 -13.18 8.17 0.92
C THR A 147 -14.20 7.47 0.02
N GLY A 148 -14.51 8.11 -1.11
CA GLY A 148 -15.39 7.55 -2.15
C GLY A 148 -14.78 6.33 -2.85
N LYS A 149 -15.23 6.03 -4.08
CA LYS A 149 -14.62 4.96 -4.87
C LYS A 149 -13.16 5.32 -5.19
N LEU A 150 -12.24 4.45 -4.84
CA LEU A 150 -10.84 4.55 -5.24
C LEU A 150 -10.71 4.15 -6.71
N SER A 151 -9.94 4.90 -7.48
CA SER A 151 -9.54 4.55 -8.85
C SER A 151 -8.03 4.45 -8.88
N PHE A 152 -7.51 3.37 -9.44
CA PHE A 152 -6.07 3.10 -9.51
C PHE A 152 -5.62 3.14 -10.96
N ASN A 153 -4.53 3.87 -11.21
CA ASN A 153 -3.75 3.76 -12.44
C ASN A 153 -2.53 2.90 -12.14
N TYR A 154 -2.36 1.78 -12.85
CA TYR A 154 -1.25 0.87 -12.67
C TYR A 154 -0.55 0.63 -14.01
N LEU A 155 0.76 0.41 -13.94
CA LEU A 155 1.55 -0.07 -15.07
C LEU A 155 1.47 -1.59 -15.13
N ILE A 156 1.30 -2.13 -16.34
CA ILE A 156 1.28 -3.57 -16.61
C ILE A 156 2.63 -3.94 -17.23
N LEU A 157 3.27 -4.98 -16.72
CA LEU A 157 4.52 -5.52 -17.25
C LEU A 157 4.27 -6.31 -18.54
N LYS A 158 4.09 -5.63 -19.68
CA LYS A 158 3.98 -6.31 -20.98
C LYS A 158 5.30 -6.99 -21.35
N ASN A 159 5.47 -8.25 -20.98
CA ASN A 159 6.45 -9.15 -21.59
C ASN A 159 5.77 -9.89 -22.75
N HIS A 160 6.13 -9.51 -23.98
CA HIS A 160 5.80 -10.24 -25.21
C HIS A 160 6.70 -11.45 -25.38
#